data_AF-A0A8H3FPF5-F1
#
_entry.id   AF-A0A8H3FPF5-F1
#
_cell.length_a   1.000
_cell.length_b   1.000
_cell.length_c   1.000
_cell.angle_alpha   90.00
_cell.angle_beta   90.00
_cell.angle_gamma   90.00
#
_symmetry.space_group_name_H-M   'P 1'
#
loop_
_entity.id
_entity.type
_entity.pdbx_description
1 polymer ?
#
loop_
_entity_poly.entity_id
_entity_poly.type
_entity_poly.pdbx_seq_one_letter_code
_entity_poly.pdbx_strand_id
1 'polypeptide(L)'
;MDSQQDIKATIKKYHLPPTPLIPNSPHPLLHYSNVLLTRHSSNTSPSSTAPPTANTIALRAHNLFSTNNWEPQWIYRYGPTQQAHYHSRVHECMVVLCGEALITFGAADSEITPRDELVTTSPPAAKPSPAHGQGITLSAHAGDVFVIPAGIAHKTHHVTAGSEFALLTPGDGHGIIGREGKASDREVGDFLASADLDGFVMFGAYPASSTEGWDFAVGGEDVGDFEHVWSVSVPERDPMFGDRDIGLVGLWA
;
A
#
# COMPACT_ATOMS: atom_id res chain seq x y z
N MET A 1 25.08 2.74 17.35
CA MET A 1 24.44 1.41 17.38
C MET A 1 22.99 1.68 17.66
N ASP A 2 22.23 1.93 16.59
CA ASP A 2 20.87 2.43 16.70
C ASP A 2 19.95 1.39 17.32
N SER A 3 19.26 1.81 18.38
CA SER A 3 18.19 1.05 19.00
C SER A 3 16.95 1.06 18.11
N GLN A 4 16.98 0.29 17.02
CA GLN A 4 15.77 -0.04 16.27
C GLN A 4 14.99 -1.09 17.10
N GLN A 5 14.07 -0.59 17.92
CA GLN A 5 13.23 -1.39 18.81
C GLN A 5 12.25 -2.28 18.03
N ASP A 6 11.95 -3.47 18.56
CA ASP A 6 11.07 -4.47 17.97
C ASP A 6 9.64 -3.96 17.74
N ILE A 7 9.34 -3.57 16.50
CA ILE A 7 7.96 -3.45 16.02
C ILE A 7 7.36 -4.87 15.99
N LYS A 8 6.40 -5.15 16.87
CA LYS A 8 5.64 -6.41 16.82
C LYS A 8 4.64 -6.33 15.67
N ALA A 9 5.03 -6.86 14.51
CA ALA A 9 4.19 -6.88 13.32
C ALA A 9 3.50 -8.23 13.12
N THR A 10 2.23 -8.21 12.75
CA THR A 10 1.57 -9.39 12.15
C THR A 10 1.63 -9.22 10.65
N ILE A 11 2.45 -10.03 9.98
CA ILE A 11 2.63 -9.99 8.53
C ILE A 11 1.91 -11.17 7.91
N LYS A 12 0.95 -10.89 7.03
CA LYS A 12 0.26 -11.90 6.23
C LYS A 12 0.72 -11.80 4.78
N LYS A 13 0.84 -12.96 4.13
CA LYS A 13 1.22 -13.08 2.73
C LYS A 13 0.12 -13.76 1.93
N TYR A 14 -0.18 -13.22 0.75
CA TYR A 14 -1.21 -13.73 -0.14
C TYR A 14 -0.61 -13.93 -1.53
N HIS A 15 -0.54 -15.17 -1.98
CA HIS A 15 -0.18 -15.48 -3.37
C HIS A 15 -1.45 -15.44 -4.22
N LEU A 16 -1.46 -14.56 -5.21
CA LEU A 16 -2.57 -14.37 -6.13
C LEU A 16 -2.09 -14.84 -7.51
N PRO A 17 -2.68 -15.91 -8.08
CA PRO A 17 -2.27 -16.36 -9.40
C PRO A 17 -2.71 -15.36 -10.48
N PRO A 18 -2.01 -15.32 -11.63
CA PRO A 18 -2.46 -14.58 -12.82
C PRO A 18 -3.89 -14.95 -13.20
N THR A 19 -4.66 -13.97 -13.69
CA THR A 19 -5.97 -14.19 -14.32
C THR A 19 -5.84 -14.01 -15.83
N PRO A 20 -6.88 -14.31 -16.64
CA PRO A 20 -6.86 -13.98 -18.06
C PRO A 20 -6.65 -12.48 -18.36
N LEU A 21 -6.95 -11.58 -17.43
CA LEU A 21 -6.86 -10.12 -17.64
C LEU A 21 -5.80 -9.42 -16.78
N ILE A 22 -5.40 -10.01 -15.66
CA ILE A 22 -4.50 -9.40 -14.67
C ILE A 22 -3.21 -10.22 -14.56
N PRO A 23 -2.03 -9.57 -14.65
CA PRO A 23 -0.75 -10.26 -14.54
C PRO A 23 -0.60 -11.01 -13.23
N ASN A 24 -0.93 -10.38 -12.10
CA ASN A 24 -0.63 -10.78 -10.72
C ASN A 24 0.80 -11.30 -10.52
N SER A 25 1.57 -10.63 -9.67
CA SER A 25 2.97 -11.00 -9.48
C SER A 25 3.16 -12.42 -8.93
N PRO A 26 4.25 -13.10 -9.33
CA PRO A 26 4.75 -14.28 -8.62
C PRO A 26 5.10 -13.98 -7.15
N HIS A 27 5.46 -12.74 -6.83
CA HIS A 27 5.68 -12.30 -5.46
C HIS A 27 4.34 -12.13 -4.72
N PRO A 28 4.26 -12.50 -3.44
CA PRO A 28 3.02 -12.36 -2.68
C PRO A 28 2.72 -10.89 -2.33
N LEU A 29 1.43 -10.53 -2.34
CA LEU A 29 0.92 -9.36 -1.62
C LEU A 29 1.25 -9.51 -0.13
N LEU A 30 1.81 -8.47 0.47
CA LEU A 30 2.08 -8.43 1.90
C LEU A 30 1.16 -7.45 2.62
N HIS A 31 0.56 -7.89 3.73
CA HIS A 31 -0.26 -7.06 4.62
C HIS A 31 0.37 -7.02 6.01
N TYR A 32 0.83 -5.84 6.41
CA TYR A 32 1.40 -5.58 7.73
C TYR A 32 0.32 -4.95 8.60
N SER A 33 -0.32 -5.77 9.44
CA SER A 33 -1.47 -5.33 10.22
C SER A 33 -1.04 -4.46 11.41
N ASN A 34 -1.61 -3.26 11.52
CA ASN A 34 -1.41 -2.30 12.62
C ASN A 34 0.05 -1.97 12.92
N VAL A 35 0.94 -2.11 11.94
CA VAL A 35 2.40 -2.00 12.12
C VAL A 35 2.81 -0.60 12.59
N LEU A 36 2.10 0.44 12.13
CA LEU A 36 2.37 1.83 12.51
C LEU A 36 1.66 2.30 13.78
N LEU A 37 0.78 1.46 14.38
CA LEU A 37 0.12 1.78 15.65
C LEU A 37 1.00 1.48 16.86
N THR A 38 1.97 0.57 16.72
CA THR A 38 2.85 0.16 17.80
C THR A 38 3.64 1.37 18.31
N ARG A 39 3.64 1.61 19.62
CA ARG A 39 4.43 2.67 20.23
C ARG A 39 5.84 2.19 20.45
N HIS A 40 6.83 3.01 20.10
CA HIS A 40 8.18 2.84 20.58
C HIS A 40 8.18 3.00 22.10
N SER A 41 8.77 2.03 22.79
CA SER A 41 9.00 2.12 24.23
C SER A 41 10.26 2.95 24.44
N SER A 42 10.20 4.25 24.15
CA SER A 42 11.21 5.20 24.63
C SER A 42 10.82 5.68 26.02
N ASN A 43 11.81 5.82 26.89
CA ASN A 43 11.69 5.95 28.34
C ASN A 43 11.17 7.32 28.82
N THR A 44 10.25 7.95 28.08
CA THR A 44 9.72 9.30 28.36
C THR A 44 8.20 9.28 28.47
N SER A 45 7.74 9.42 29.72
CA SER A 45 6.38 9.69 30.21
C SER A 45 5.23 8.77 29.74
N PRO A 46 4.61 8.00 30.66
CA PRO A 46 3.35 7.33 30.40
C PRO A 46 2.19 8.30 30.69
N SER A 47 1.36 8.65 29.70
CA SER A 47 0.00 9.11 30.06
C SER A 47 -1.07 9.03 28.97
N SER A 48 -0.74 9.05 27.68
CA SER A 48 -1.80 8.91 26.67
C SER A 48 -2.11 7.43 26.45
N THR A 49 -3.34 6.98 26.68
CA THR A 49 -3.86 5.67 26.23
C THR A 49 -4.54 5.76 24.86
N ALA A 50 -4.63 6.96 24.28
CA ALA A 50 -5.31 7.17 23.00
C ALA A 50 -4.51 6.57 21.83
N PRO A 51 -5.17 6.02 20.80
CA PRO A 51 -4.50 5.59 19.58
C PRO A 51 -3.75 6.77 18.93
N PRO A 52 -2.65 6.52 18.19
CA PRO A 52 -1.97 7.58 17.45
C PRO A 52 -2.92 8.24 16.45
N THR A 53 -2.75 9.55 16.24
CA THR A 53 -3.52 10.30 15.24
C THR A 53 -3.09 9.93 13.81
N ALA A 54 -3.92 10.24 12.82
CA ALA A 54 -3.60 10.06 11.40
C ALA A 54 -2.26 10.73 11.02
N ASN A 55 -2.04 11.98 11.45
CA ASN A 55 -0.78 12.71 11.22
C ASN A 55 0.42 12.01 11.89
N THR A 56 0.21 11.41 13.07
CA THR A 56 1.27 10.63 13.74
C THR A 56 1.65 9.39 12.92
N ILE A 57 0.65 8.68 12.37
CA ILE A 57 0.87 7.53 11.49
C ILE A 57 1.59 7.97 10.21
N ALA A 58 1.15 9.07 9.59
CA ALA A 58 1.73 9.60 8.37
C ALA A 58 3.20 10.01 8.54
N LEU A 59 3.53 10.72 9.63
CA LEU A 59 4.91 11.11 9.94
C LEU A 59 5.81 9.89 10.21
N ARG A 60 5.30 8.85 10.86
CA ARG A 60 6.05 7.59 11.05
C ARG A 60 6.33 6.90 9.72
N ALA A 61 5.32 6.78 8.87
CA ALA A 61 5.46 6.20 7.54
C ALA A 61 6.49 6.97 6.70
N HIS A 62 6.38 8.31 6.66
CA HIS A 62 7.30 9.18 5.93
C HIS A 62 8.76 8.97 6.37
N ASN A 63 9.03 8.97 7.69
CA ASN A 63 10.38 8.76 8.20
C ASN A 63 10.95 7.38 7.82
N LEU A 64 10.10 6.34 7.85
CA LEU A 64 10.50 4.99 7.44
C LEU A 64 10.77 4.93 5.93
N PHE A 65 9.92 5.54 5.11
CA PHE A 65 10.12 5.63 3.66
C PHE A 65 11.44 6.31 3.30
N SER A 66 11.70 7.50 3.83
CA SER A 66 12.96 8.22 3.62
C SER A 66 14.18 7.41 4.04
N THR A 67 14.10 6.65 5.14
CA THR A 67 15.21 5.82 5.64
C THR A 67 15.41 4.56 4.81
N ASN A 68 14.35 4.04 4.20
CA ASN A 68 14.35 2.76 3.50
C ASN A 68 14.38 2.89 1.97
N ASN A 69 14.66 4.09 1.43
CA ASN A 69 14.69 4.37 0.00
C ASN A 69 13.35 4.12 -0.71
N TRP A 70 12.25 4.47 -0.04
CA TRP A 70 10.93 4.56 -0.65
C TRP A 70 10.55 6.03 -0.78
N GLU A 71 10.06 6.40 -1.95
CA GLU A 71 9.69 7.76 -2.27
C GLU A 71 8.17 7.94 -2.13
N PRO A 72 7.70 8.77 -1.19
CA PRO A 72 6.29 9.11 -1.11
C PRO A 72 5.87 9.97 -2.30
N GLN A 73 4.75 9.61 -2.94
CA GLN A 73 4.28 10.29 -4.16
C GLN A 73 2.96 11.04 -3.95
N TRP A 74 2.07 10.51 -3.10
CA TRP A 74 0.72 11.04 -2.96
C TRP A 74 0.09 10.74 -1.61
N ILE A 75 -0.84 11.59 -1.17
CA ILE A 75 -1.87 11.24 -0.18
C ILE A 75 -3.23 11.45 -0.81
N TYR A 76 -4.04 10.41 -0.85
CA TYR A 76 -5.40 10.47 -1.38
C TYR A 76 -6.42 10.23 -0.28
N ARG A 77 -7.47 11.04 -0.26
CA ARG A 77 -8.76 10.67 0.34
C ARG A 77 -9.59 9.93 -0.70
N TYR A 78 -10.18 8.82 -0.31
CA TYR A 78 -10.86 7.93 -1.25
C TYR A 78 -12.37 8.17 -1.30
N GLY A 79 -12.91 7.98 -2.50
CA GLY A 79 -14.34 7.96 -2.79
C GLY A 79 -15.00 6.61 -2.50
N PRO A 80 -16.27 6.42 -2.89
CA PRO A 80 -17.03 5.20 -2.60
C PRO A 80 -16.43 3.95 -3.27
N THR A 81 -15.79 4.10 -4.43
CA THR A 81 -15.10 3.04 -5.16
C THR A 81 -14.08 3.62 -6.13
N GLN A 82 -13.18 2.77 -6.61
CA GLN A 82 -12.31 3.02 -7.76
C GLN A 82 -12.44 1.89 -8.78
N GLN A 83 -11.90 2.14 -9.97
CA GLN A 83 -11.66 1.09 -10.96
C GLN A 83 -10.51 0.19 -10.49
N ALA A 84 -10.64 -1.12 -10.71
CA ALA A 84 -9.55 -2.06 -10.50
C ALA A 84 -8.40 -1.79 -11.48
N HIS A 85 -7.21 -1.61 -10.94
CA HIS A 85 -6.00 -1.28 -11.70
C HIS A 85 -4.78 -1.94 -11.07
N TYR A 86 -3.68 -2.00 -11.81
CA TYR A 86 -2.37 -2.45 -11.33
C TYR A 86 -1.27 -1.52 -11.87
N HIS A 87 -0.10 -1.63 -11.26
CA HIS A 87 1.12 -1.00 -11.76
C HIS A 87 1.94 -2.03 -12.52
N SER A 88 2.17 -1.82 -13.81
CA SER A 88 2.94 -2.75 -14.66
C SER A 88 4.46 -2.59 -14.49
N ARG A 89 4.90 -1.43 -13.98
CA ARG A 89 6.32 -1.01 -14.03
C ARG A 89 6.96 -0.83 -12.66
N VAL A 90 6.19 -0.89 -11.57
CA VAL A 90 6.69 -0.56 -10.23
C VAL A 90 5.93 -1.29 -9.13
N HIS A 91 6.62 -1.59 -8.03
CA HIS A 91 6.01 -2.06 -6.79
C HIS A 91 5.47 -0.88 -5.98
N GLU A 92 4.42 -1.10 -5.20
CA GLU A 92 3.76 -0.04 -4.45
C GLU A 92 3.69 -0.37 -2.96
N CYS A 93 3.80 0.66 -2.13
CA CYS A 93 3.50 0.59 -0.71
C CYS A 93 2.37 1.57 -0.39
N MET A 94 1.25 1.04 0.11
CA MET A 94 0.09 1.83 0.56
C MET A 94 -0.05 1.76 2.07
N VAL A 95 -0.20 2.91 2.73
CA VAL A 95 -0.41 3.02 4.17
C VAL A 95 -1.79 3.61 4.43
N VAL A 96 -2.57 2.97 5.31
CA VAL A 96 -3.86 3.51 5.74
C VAL A 96 -3.63 4.50 6.89
N LEU A 97 -4.00 5.77 6.71
CA LEU A 97 -3.79 6.82 7.70
C LEU A 97 -4.99 6.97 8.65
N CYS A 98 -6.20 6.93 8.11
CA CYS A 98 -7.45 7.01 8.85
C CYS A 98 -8.63 6.43 8.06
N GLY A 99 -9.76 6.24 8.76
CA GLY A 99 -10.95 5.61 8.21
C GLY A 99 -10.83 4.09 8.10
N GLU A 100 -11.85 3.51 7.48
CA GLU A 100 -11.91 2.08 7.18
C GLU A 100 -12.45 1.90 5.76
N ALA A 101 -11.99 0.86 5.07
CA ALA A 101 -12.50 0.47 3.77
C ALA A 101 -12.28 -1.01 3.51
N LEU A 102 -12.84 -1.48 2.40
CA LEU A 102 -12.47 -2.76 1.80
C LEU A 102 -11.53 -2.51 0.63
N ILE A 103 -10.53 -3.36 0.47
CA ILE A 103 -9.65 -3.37 -0.70
C ILE A 103 -9.70 -4.76 -1.32
N THR A 104 -10.18 -4.84 -2.56
CA THR A 104 -10.10 -6.05 -3.38
C THR A 104 -8.76 -6.06 -4.09
N PHE A 105 -8.07 -7.20 -4.06
CA PHE A 105 -6.80 -7.44 -4.77
C PHE A 105 -6.95 -8.62 -5.73
N GLY A 106 -6.21 -8.60 -6.85
CA GLY A 106 -5.96 -9.76 -7.71
C GLY A 106 -6.94 -10.01 -8.86
N ALA A 107 -7.90 -9.13 -9.11
CA ALA A 107 -8.91 -9.32 -10.15
C ALA A 107 -9.29 -8.01 -10.86
N ALA A 108 -9.60 -8.11 -12.15
CA ALA A 108 -10.19 -7.00 -12.92
C ALA A 108 -11.65 -6.78 -12.51
N ASP A 109 -12.21 -5.59 -12.75
CA ASP A 109 -13.62 -5.31 -12.42
C ASP A 109 -14.61 -6.28 -13.08
N SER A 110 -14.32 -6.75 -14.29
CA SER A 110 -15.14 -7.74 -15.00
C SER A 110 -15.00 -9.17 -14.45
N GLU A 111 -14.00 -9.43 -13.62
CA GLU A 111 -13.74 -10.73 -12.98
C GLU A 111 -14.23 -10.78 -11.53
N ILE A 112 -14.51 -9.62 -10.93
CA ILE A 112 -15.03 -9.51 -9.55
C ILE A 112 -16.51 -9.86 -9.52
N THR A 113 -16.86 -10.87 -8.72
CA THR A 113 -18.25 -11.20 -8.40
C THR A 113 -18.66 -10.60 -7.05
N PRO A 114 -19.98 -10.50 -6.74
CA PRO A 114 -20.43 -10.04 -5.42
C PRO A 114 -19.90 -10.88 -4.24
N ARG A 115 -19.49 -12.13 -4.48
CA ARG A 115 -18.84 -12.97 -3.47
C ARG A 115 -17.42 -12.51 -3.18
N ASP A 116 -16.72 -12.02 -4.19
CA ASP A 116 -15.31 -11.61 -4.07
C ASP A 116 -15.19 -10.28 -3.33
N GLU A 117 -16.25 -9.46 -3.30
CA GLU A 117 -16.34 -8.24 -2.47
C GLU A 117 -16.60 -8.53 -0.98
N LEU A 118 -16.85 -9.79 -0.59
CA LEU A 118 -16.96 -10.18 0.82
C LEU A 118 -15.57 -10.32 1.43
N VAL A 119 -15.42 -9.82 2.66
CA VAL A 119 -14.16 -9.92 3.41
C VAL A 119 -13.69 -11.37 3.45
N THR A 120 -12.45 -11.57 2.98
CA THR A 120 -11.80 -12.87 2.96
C THR A 120 -11.36 -13.23 4.38
N THR A 121 -12.02 -14.23 4.96
CA THR A 121 -11.78 -14.68 6.34
C THR A 121 -10.86 -15.91 6.43
N SER A 122 -10.45 -16.48 5.29
CA SER A 122 -9.58 -17.66 5.18
C SER A 122 -8.62 -17.49 4.00
N PRO A 123 -7.40 -18.07 4.04
CA PRO A 123 -6.46 -18.00 2.91
C PRO A 123 -7.08 -18.54 1.63
N PRO A 124 -6.73 -18.00 0.44
CA PRO A 124 -7.19 -18.57 -0.82
C PRO A 124 -6.78 -20.04 -0.92
N ALA A 125 -7.68 -20.88 -1.46
CA ALA A 125 -7.45 -22.31 -1.56
C ALA A 125 -6.21 -22.63 -2.40
N ALA A 126 -5.41 -23.62 -1.99
CA ALA A 126 -4.15 -23.99 -2.65
C ALA A 126 -4.28 -24.46 -4.12
N LYS A 127 -5.51 -24.62 -4.63
CA LYS A 127 -5.80 -24.92 -6.04
C LYS A 127 -6.93 -24.00 -6.53
N PRO A 128 -6.61 -22.98 -7.33
CA PRO A 128 -7.63 -22.10 -7.89
C PRO A 128 -8.48 -22.83 -8.94
N SER A 129 -9.77 -22.49 -9.00
CA SER A 129 -10.64 -22.86 -10.12
C SER A 129 -10.36 -21.90 -11.27
N PRO A 130 -10.05 -22.37 -12.49
CA PRO A 130 -9.65 -21.53 -13.62
C PRO A 130 -10.77 -20.63 -14.21
N ALA A 131 -11.97 -20.64 -13.63
CA ALA A 131 -13.15 -19.98 -14.21
C ALA A 131 -13.44 -18.57 -13.67
N HIS A 132 -12.84 -18.16 -12.54
CA HIS A 132 -13.08 -16.85 -11.92
C HIS A 132 -11.77 -16.31 -11.33
N GLY A 133 -11.48 -15.02 -11.57
CA GLY A 133 -10.34 -14.34 -10.96
C GLY A 133 -10.46 -14.46 -9.44
N GLN A 134 -9.54 -15.16 -8.79
CA GLN A 134 -9.60 -15.39 -7.34
C GLN A 134 -9.01 -14.20 -6.62
N GLY A 135 -9.67 -13.05 -6.77
CA GLY A 135 -9.37 -11.89 -5.97
C GLY A 135 -9.63 -12.19 -4.49
N ILE A 136 -8.99 -11.40 -3.63
CA ILE A 136 -9.27 -11.41 -2.19
C ILE A 136 -9.68 -10.01 -1.76
N THR A 137 -10.61 -9.93 -0.81
CA THR A 137 -11.01 -8.65 -0.21
C THR A 137 -10.55 -8.58 1.23
N LEU A 138 -9.77 -7.55 1.55
CA LEU A 138 -9.24 -7.31 2.88
C LEU A 138 -9.87 -6.06 3.48
N SER A 139 -10.13 -6.10 4.79
CA SER A 139 -10.53 -4.93 5.56
C SER A 139 -9.28 -4.11 5.89
N ALA A 140 -9.28 -2.84 5.52
CA ALA A 140 -8.17 -1.91 5.69
C ALA A 140 -8.48 -0.93 6.84
N HIS A 141 -7.57 -0.83 7.80
CA HIS A 141 -7.72 0.04 8.98
C HIS A 141 -6.48 0.90 9.19
N ALA A 142 -6.64 2.03 9.88
CA ALA A 142 -5.54 2.93 10.21
C ALA A 142 -4.32 2.18 10.80
N GLY A 143 -3.15 2.43 10.22
CA GLY A 143 -1.88 1.81 10.60
C GLY A 143 -1.57 0.47 9.92
N ASP A 144 -2.47 -0.05 9.09
CA ASP A 144 -2.17 -1.13 8.15
C ASP A 144 -1.28 -0.62 7.01
N VAL A 145 -0.39 -1.49 6.54
CA VAL A 145 0.46 -1.26 5.37
C VAL A 145 0.31 -2.43 4.40
N PHE A 146 0.15 -2.13 3.12
CA PHE A 146 0.12 -3.09 2.02
C PHE A 146 1.35 -2.88 1.15
N VAL A 147 2.14 -3.93 0.94
CA VAL A 147 3.23 -3.92 -0.03
C VAL A 147 2.78 -4.77 -1.21
N ILE A 148 2.58 -4.10 -2.34
CA ILE A 148 1.88 -4.59 -3.52
C ILE A 148 2.92 -4.78 -4.63
N PRO A 149 3.23 -6.03 -4.98
CA PRO A 149 4.02 -6.32 -6.17
C PRO A 149 3.42 -5.75 -7.47
N ALA A 150 4.28 -5.36 -8.42
CA ALA A 150 3.85 -4.98 -9.76
C ALA A 150 2.96 -6.07 -10.39
N GLY A 151 1.88 -5.66 -11.04
CA GLY A 151 0.90 -6.55 -11.66
C GLY A 151 -0.23 -7.04 -10.74
N ILE A 152 -0.17 -6.84 -9.42
CA ILE A 152 -1.31 -7.15 -8.55
C ILE A 152 -2.38 -6.06 -8.71
N ALA A 153 -3.51 -6.44 -9.31
CA ALA A 153 -4.65 -5.54 -9.40
C ALA A 153 -5.20 -5.21 -8.02
N HIS A 154 -5.70 -4.00 -7.84
CA HIS A 154 -6.35 -3.60 -6.61
C HIS A 154 -7.39 -2.50 -6.84
N LYS A 155 -8.38 -2.43 -5.94
CA LYS A 155 -9.34 -1.31 -5.84
C LYS A 155 -9.84 -1.15 -4.42
N THR A 156 -9.98 0.10 -4.00
CA THR A 156 -10.66 0.45 -2.76
C THR A 156 -12.16 0.62 -3.01
N HIS A 157 -12.98 0.10 -2.11
CA HIS A 157 -14.44 0.25 -2.12
C HIS A 157 -14.99 0.23 -0.69
N HIS A 158 -16.28 0.58 -0.55
CA HIS A 158 -16.99 0.51 0.74
C HIS A 158 -16.28 1.31 1.85
N VAL A 159 -15.82 2.52 1.52
CA VAL A 159 -15.17 3.42 2.49
C VAL A 159 -16.18 3.89 3.55
N THR A 160 -15.72 3.99 4.80
CA THR A 160 -16.50 4.57 5.90
C THR A 160 -16.70 6.07 5.66
N ALA A 161 -17.96 6.51 5.69
CA ALA A 161 -18.37 7.89 5.43
C ALA A 161 -17.86 8.42 4.08
N GLY A 162 -18.49 7.96 3.01
CA GLY A 162 -18.20 8.34 1.62
C GLY A 162 -17.93 9.83 1.46
N SER A 163 -16.66 10.14 1.16
CA SER A 163 -16.16 11.49 0.86
C SER A 163 -15.82 11.58 -0.63
N GLU A 164 -15.58 12.78 -1.15
CA GLU A 164 -15.09 12.91 -2.53
C GLU A 164 -13.63 12.46 -2.62
N PHE A 165 -13.31 11.75 -3.71
CA PHE A 165 -11.94 11.36 -4.04
C PHE A 165 -11.11 12.63 -4.27
N ALA A 166 -10.01 12.78 -3.54
CA ALA A 166 -9.20 13.99 -3.59
C ALA A 166 -7.73 13.70 -3.32
N LEU A 167 -6.85 14.24 -4.16
CA LEU A 167 -5.42 14.35 -3.86
C LEU A 167 -5.26 15.44 -2.78
N LEU A 168 -4.70 15.07 -1.64
CA LEU A 168 -4.48 15.99 -0.51
C LEU A 168 -3.10 16.66 -0.56
N THR A 169 -2.10 15.97 -1.12
CA THR A 169 -0.75 16.52 -1.31
C THR A 169 -0.70 17.50 -2.49
N PRO A 170 0.17 18.52 -2.45
CA PRO A 170 0.44 19.33 -3.64
C PRO A 170 1.09 18.49 -4.74
N GLY A 171 0.66 18.70 -5.99
CA GLY A 171 1.13 17.96 -7.15
C GLY A 171 -0.02 17.37 -7.95
N ASP A 172 0.26 16.31 -8.71
CA ASP A 172 -0.69 15.58 -9.56
C ASP A 172 -0.80 14.09 -9.19
N GLY A 173 -0.05 13.63 -8.19
CA GLY A 173 0.02 12.23 -7.77
C GLY A 173 1.32 11.53 -8.19
N HIS A 174 2.11 12.15 -9.08
CA HIS A 174 3.43 11.66 -9.52
C HIS A 174 4.56 12.41 -8.82
N GLY A 175 4.40 12.61 -7.52
CA GLY A 175 5.36 13.25 -6.64
C GLY A 175 4.73 14.39 -5.85
N ILE A 176 5.27 14.61 -4.66
CA ILE A 176 4.86 15.74 -3.81
C ILE A 176 5.66 16.98 -4.23
N ILE A 177 4.95 18.06 -4.55
CA ILE A 177 5.57 19.31 -5.01
C ILE A 177 5.75 20.29 -3.85
N GLY A 178 6.98 20.77 -3.67
CA GLY A 178 7.36 21.80 -2.72
C GLY A 178 7.58 23.15 -3.40
N ARG A 179 8.26 24.07 -2.72
CA ARG A 179 8.44 25.44 -3.21
C ARG A 179 9.35 25.55 -4.43
N GLU A 180 10.34 24.68 -4.54
CA GLU A 180 11.39 24.73 -5.56
C GLU A 180 11.34 23.53 -6.53
N GLY A 181 10.18 22.88 -6.65
CA GLY A 181 10.00 21.67 -7.47
C GLY A 181 9.62 20.48 -6.60
N LYS A 182 10.34 19.36 -6.70
CA LYS A 182 10.11 18.19 -5.82
C LYS A 182 10.26 18.61 -4.35
N ALA A 183 9.29 18.26 -3.52
CA ALA A 183 9.30 18.59 -2.10
C ALA A 183 10.49 17.94 -1.40
N SER A 184 11.15 18.71 -0.52
CA SER A 184 12.12 18.16 0.41
C SER A 184 11.43 17.33 1.51
N ASP A 185 12.16 16.40 2.14
CA ASP A 185 11.68 15.63 3.29
C ASP A 185 11.07 16.50 4.39
N ARG A 186 11.64 17.68 4.60
CA ARG A 186 11.16 18.65 5.58
C ARG A 186 9.81 19.24 5.16
N GLU A 187 9.63 19.59 3.89
CA GLU A 187 8.36 20.13 3.39
C GLU A 187 7.25 19.07 3.44
N VAL A 188 7.57 17.82 3.08
CA VAL A 188 6.63 16.70 3.22
C VAL A 188 6.26 16.53 4.70
N GLY A 189 7.24 16.49 5.62
CA GLY A 189 6.98 16.40 7.05
C GLY A 189 6.13 17.55 7.61
N ASP A 190 6.42 18.80 7.21
CA ASP A 190 5.65 19.99 7.61
C ASP A 190 4.18 19.89 7.13
N PHE A 191 3.95 19.45 5.88
CA PHE A 191 2.61 19.18 5.36
C PHE A 191 1.89 18.12 6.20
N LEU A 192 2.51 16.95 6.38
CA LEU A 192 1.94 15.83 7.12
C LEU A 192 1.59 16.18 8.57
N ALA A 193 2.35 17.06 9.21
CA ALA A 193 2.09 17.48 10.58
C ALA A 193 0.81 18.34 10.73
N SER A 194 0.38 19.02 9.67
CA SER A 194 -0.73 19.98 9.69
C SER A 194 -1.92 19.60 8.80
N ALA A 195 -1.78 18.58 7.96
CA ALA A 195 -2.81 18.15 7.03
C ALA A 195 -4.10 17.76 7.76
N ASP A 196 -5.24 18.19 7.22
CA ASP A 196 -6.55 17.76 7.66
C ASP A 196 -6.85 16.41 6.99
N LEU A 197 -6.84 15.33 7.79
CA LEU A 197 -6.95 13.96 7.32
C LEU A 197 -8.26 13.34 7.83
N ASP A 198 -9.27 13.29 6.98
CA ASP A 198 -10.61 12.79 7.27
C ASP A 198 -11.13 11.80 6.22
N GLY A 199 -12.17 11.04 6.57
CA GLY A 199 -12.68 9.96 5.72
C GLY A 199 -11.73 8.75 5.70
N PHE A 200 -11.63 8.08 4.55
CA PHE A 200 -10.63 7.03 4.31
C PHE A 200 -9.44 7.61 3.52
N VAL A 201 -8.28 7.68 4.16
CA VAL A 201 -7.08 8.32 3.60
C VAL A 201 -5.94 7.33 3.54
N MET A 202 -5.26 7.27 2.40
CA MET A 202 -4.05 6.47 2.22
C MET A 202 -2.87 7.31 1.74
N PHE A 203 -1.67 6.83 2.08
CA PHE A 203 -0.38 7.41 1.74
C PHE A 203 0.42 6.41 0.91
N GLY A 204 0.77 6.79 -0.32
CA GLY A 204 1.47 5.94 -1.27
C GLY A 204 2.94 6.29 -1.42
N ALA A 205 3.77 5.26 -1.45
CA ALA A 205 5.19 5.35 -1.73
C ALA A 205 5.66 4.22 -2.65
N TYR A 206 6.72 4.48 -3.40
CA TYR A 206 7.27 3.57 -4.39
C TYR A 206 8.78 3.46 -4.20
N PRO A 207 9.43 2.35 -4.61
CA PRO A 207 10.88 2.22 -4.49
C PRO A 207 11.59 3.34 -5.25
N ALA A 208 12.54 4.02 -4.60
CA ALA A 208 13.32 5.09 -5.24
C ALA A 208 14.23 4.59 -6.37
N SER A 209 14.44 3.28 -6.46
CA SER A 209 15.13 2.62 -7.58
C SER A 209 14.27 2.54 -8.85
N SER A 210 12.97 2.80 -8.76
CA SER A 210 12.10 2.83 -9.94
C SER A 210 12.42 4.04 -10.82
N THR A 211 12.72 3.80 -12.08
CA THR A 211 13.07 4.85 -13.06
C THR A 211 11.92 5.22 -13.98
N GLU A 212 10.83 4.44 -13.97
CA GLU A 212 9.77 4.54 -14.98
C GLU A 212 8.46 5.16 -14.45
N GLY A 213 8.42 5.48 -13.14
CA GLY A 213 7.22 5.99 -12.47
C GLY A 213 6.14 4.92 -12.29
N TRP A 214 5.03 5.31 -11.65
CA TRP A 214 3.84 4.46 -11.54
C TRP A 214 2.83 4.79 -12.65
N ASP A 215 2.27 3.75 -13.25
CA ASP A 215 1.27 3.77 -14.31
C ASP A 215 -0.12 3.37 -13.76
N PHE A 216 -1.17 3.37 -14.58
CA PHE A 216 -2.51 2.97 -14.14
C PHE A 216 -3.11 2.00 -15.15
N ALA A 217 -2.57 0.78 -15.20
CA ALA A 217 -3.01 -0.23 -16.15
C ALA A 217 -4.29 -0.90 -15.65
N VAL A 218 -5.26 -1.09 -16.54
CA VAL A 218 -6.51 -1.82 -16.24
C VAL A 218 -6.48 -3.21 -16.85
N GLY A 219 -7.43 -4.06 -16.44
CA GLY A 219 -7.48 -5.45 -16.89
C GLY A 219 -7.54 -5.58 -18.41
N GLY A 220 -6.60 -6.34 -18.96
CA GLY A 220 -6.46 -6.55 -20.41
C GLY A 220 -5.27 -5.86 -21.06
N GLU A 221 -4.68 -4.83 -20.45
CA GLU A 221 -3.64 -4.02 -21.11
C GLU A 221 -2.35 -4.79 -21.43
N ASP A 222 -1.89 -5.67 -20.53
CA ASP A 222 -0.68 -6.48 -20.72
C ASP A 222 -0.95 -7.93 -21.17
N VAL A 223 -2.16 -8.22 -21.68
CA VAL A 223 -2.52 -9.59 -22.11
C VAL A 223 -1.60 -10.05 -23.24
N GLY A 224 -0.89 -11.14 -22.98
CA GLY A 224 0.08 -11.73 -23.90
C GLY A 224 1.53 -11.30 -23.64
N ASP A 225 1.78 -10.46 -22.64
CA ASP A 225 3.12 -10.04 -22.22
C ASP A 225 3.14 -9.76 -20.71
N PHE A 226 2.73 -10.72 -19.87
CA PHE A 226 2.83 -10.55 -18.41
C PHE A 226 4.27 -10.65 -17.90
N GLU A 227 5.16 -11.24 -18.70
CA GLU A 227 6.55 -11.47 -18.37
C GLU A 227 7.31 -10.16 -18.09
N HIS A 228 7.01 -9.07 -18.81
CA HIS A 228 7.66 -7.79 -18.51
C HIS A 228 7.22 -7.25 -17.14
N VAL A 229 5.95 -7.39 -16.77
CA VAL A 229 5.42 -6.98 -15.45
C VAL A 229 6.08 -7.79 -14.33
N TRP A 230 6.25 -9.09 -14.54
CA TRP A 230 6.92 -9.98 -13.59
C TRP A 230 8.43 -9.76 -13.50
N SER A 231 9.02 -9.00 -14.42
CA SER A 231 10.45 -8.68 -14.44
C SER A 231 10.81 -7.40 -13.66
N VAL A 232 9.82 -6.68 -13.13
CA VAL A 232 10.05 -5.50 -12.28
C VAL A 232 10.97 -5.88 -11.11
N SER A 233 12.02 -5.08 -10.91
CA SER A 233 13.09 -5.40 -9.97
C SER A 233 12.65 -5.26 -8.52
N VAL A 234 12.89 -6.33 -7.74
CA VAL A 234 12.61 -6.36 -6.30
C VAL A 234 13.46 -5.30 -5.58
N PRO A 235 12.85 -4.46 -4.71
CA PRO A 235 13.57 -3.46 -3.92
C PRO A 235 14.51 -4.11 -2.91
N GLU A 236 15.70 -3.53 -2.71
CA GLU A 236 16.67 -4.02 -1.73
C GLU A 236 16.23 -3.84 -0.27
N ARG A 237 15.24 -2.98 -0.02
CA ARG A 237 14.77 -2.59 1.30
C ARG A 237 13.25 -2.64 1.37
N ASP A 238 12.74 -3.24 2.45
CA ASP A 238 11.35 -3.18 2.84
C ASP A 238 10.97 -1.76 3.32
N PRO A 239 9.78 -1.24 2.98
CA PRO A 239 9.38 0.12 3.34
C PRO A 239 9.28 0.35 4.85
N MET A 240 8.98 -0.68 5.65
CA MET A 240 8.82 -0.59 7.10
C MET A 240 10.01 -1.17 7.88
N PHE A 241 10.66 -2.21 7.34
CA PHE A 241 11.67 -3.00 8.05
C PHE A 241 13.07 -2.92 7.44
N GLY A 242 13.28 -2.13 6.38
CA GLY A 242 14.60 -1.93 5.78
C GLY A 242 15.18 -3.23 5.22
N ASP A 243 16.39 -3.59 5.63
CA ASP A 243 17.12 -4.78 5.16
C ASP A 243 16.79 -6.08 5.91
N ARG A 244 15.80 -6.03 6.83
CA ARG A 244 15.42 -7.20 7.64
C ARG A 244 14.62 -8.21 6.83
N ASP A 245 14.91 -9.49 7.03
CA ASP A 245 14.27 -10.64 6.38
C ASP A 245 12.82 -10.91 6.83
N ILE A 246 12.31 -10.18 7.83
CA ILE A 246 10.94 -10.35 8.32
C ILE A 246 9.87 -9.78 7.37
N GLY A 247 10.25 -8.84 6.50
CA GLY A 247 9.37 -8.15 5.55
C GLY A 247 9.62 -8.58 4.11
N LEU A 248 9.43 -7.65 3.16
CA LEU A 248 9.64 -7.82 1.72
C LEU A 248 10.94 -8.54 1.42
N VAL A 249 12.06 -8.12 2.03
CA VAL A 249 13.40 -8.64 1.73
C VAL A 249 13.49 -10.15 1.91
N GLY A 250 12.88 -10.74 2.94
CA GLY A 250 12.90 -12.19 3.13
C GLY A 250 11.68 -12.91 2.57
N LEU A 251 10.56 -12.21 2.38
CA LEU A 251 9.31 -12.81 1.90
C LEU A 251 9.19 -12.85 0.37
N TRP A 252 10.01 -12.06 -0.34
CA TRP A 252 10.13 -12.06 -1.82
C TRP A 252 11.45 -12.68 -2.32
N ALA A 253 12.29 -13.20 -1.41
CA ALA A 253 13.55 -13.86 -1.73
C ALA A 253 13.39 -15.25 -2.38
#